data_AF-S8D1D9-F1
#
_entry.id   AF-S8D1D9-F1
#
_cell.length_a   1.000
_cell.length_b   1.000
_cell.length_c   1.000
_cell.angle_alpha   90.00
_cell.angle_beta   90.00
_cell.angle_gamma   90.00
#
_symmetry.space_group_name_H-M   'P 1'
#
loop_
_entity.id
_entity.type
_entity.pdbx_description
1 polymer ?
#
loop_
_entity_poly.entity_id
_entity_poly.type
_entity_poly.pdbx_seq_one_letter_code
_entity_poly.pdbx_strand_id
1 'polypeptide(L)'
;EGCNFFDGKWVWNNTTRPLYLEETCPFLVKQTTCLRNGRPDSFYQHWQWKPDDCHLPWFDGMKLMRMLRNKRMMFIGDSVQRGMFESMVCLTH
;
A
#
# COMPACT_ATOMS: atom_id res chain seq x y z
N GLU A 1 4.31 16.87 17.53
CA GLU A 1 4.30 17.64 16.27
C GLU A 1 5.74 17.76 15.80
N GLY A 2 6.04 17.51 14.52
CA GLY A 2 7.43 17.64 14.03
C GLY A 2 7.88 16.73 12.88
N CYS A 3 6.98 16.04 12.17
CA CYS A 3 7.36 15.39 10.91
C CYS A 3 6.32 15.69 9.83
N ASN A 4 6.77 16.26 8.72
CA ASN A 4 5.95 16.34 7.52
C ASN A 4 6.06 15.02 6.74
N PHE A 5 4.98 14.23 6.71
CA PHE A 5 4.97 12.96 5.98
C PHE A 5 4.91 13.12 4.46
N PHE A 6 4.60 14.32 3.98
CA PHE A 6 4.42 14.62 2.56
C PHE A 6 5.70 15.16 1.88
N ASP A 7 6.68 15.60 2.68
CA ASP A 7 7.99 16.05 2.19
C ASP A 7 9.03 14.94 2.38
N GLY A 8 9.71 14.59 1.30
CA GLY A 8 10.64 13.48 1.28
C GLY A 8 10.99 13.02 -0.12
N LYS A 9 11.43 11.78 -0.23
CA LYS A 9 11.85 11.19 -1.50
C LYS A 9 11.51 9.72 -1.61
N TRP A 10 11.40 9.27 -2.85
CA TRP A 10 11.34 7.86 -3.18
C TRP A 10 12.73 7.25 -3.06
N VAL A 11 12.83 6.15 -2.30
CA VAL A 11 14.03 5.34 -2.17
C VAL A 11 13.76 3.93 -2.67
N TRP A 12 14.76 3.33 -3.32
CA TRP A 12 14.68 1.94 -3.74
C TRP A 12 14.87 1.02 -2.54
N ASN A 13 13.96 0.05 -2.36
CA ASN A 13 14.05 -0.94 -1.30
C ASN A 13 13.54 -2.29 -1.80
N ASN A 14 14.46 -3.17 -2.19
CA ASN A 14 14.13 -4.53 -2.63
C ASN A 14 13.97 -5.55 -1.49
N THR A 15 14.32 -5.17 -0.26
CA THR A 15 14.36 -6.10 0.87
C THR A 15 12.97 -6.25 1.48
N THR A 16 12.17 -5.19 1.44
CA THR A 16 10.89 -5.16 2.17
C THR A 16 9.71 -4.66 1.36
N ARG A 17 9.93 -4.42 0.06
CA ARG A 17 8.87 -4.07 -0.89
C ARG A 17 8.82 -5.13 -1.98
N PRO A 18 7.64 -5.37 -2.57
CA PRO A 18 6.34 -4.82 -2.20
C PRO A 18 5.81 -5.36 -0.86
N LEU A 19 4.80 -4.69 -0.28
CA LEU A 19 4.18 -5.13 0.98
C LEU A 19 3.26 -6.35 0.80
N TYR A 20 2.83 -6.61 -0.42
CA TYR A 20 2.06 -7.78 -0.85
C TYR A 20 2.38 -8.05 -2.32
N LEU A 21 2.19 -9.28 -2.77
CA LEU A 21 2.32 -9.63 -4.18
C LEU A 21 0.94 -9.60 -4.85
N GLU A 22 0.90 -9.28 -6.15
CA GLU A 22 -0.36 -9.25 -6.91
C GLU A 22 -1.06 -10.62 -6.89
N GLU A 23 -0.28 -11.70 -6.93
CA GLU A 23 -0.80 -13.08 -6.89
C GLU A 23 -1.36 -13.51 -5.53
N THR A 24 -0.91 -12.89 -4.44
CA THR A 24 -1.34 -13.25 -3.08
C THR A 24 -2.63 -12.55 -2.67
N CYS A 25 -3.07 -11.51 -3.38
CA CYS A 25 -4.30 -10.81 -3.07
C CYS A 25 -5.45 -11.17 -4.03
N PRO A 26 -6.44 -11.98 -3.60
CA PRO A 26 -7.56 -12.38 -4.45
C PRO A 26 -8.58 -11.27 -4.70
N PHE A 27 -8.47 -10.14 -3.99
CA PHE A 27 -9.43 -9.02 -4.05
C PHE A 27 -9.10 -7.99 -5.13
N LEU A 28 -7.92 -8.06 -5.74
CA LEU A 28 -7.55 -7.15 -6.82
C LEU A 28 -8.42 -7.39 -8.05
N VAL A 29 -8.94 -6.29 -8.61
CA VAL A 29 -9.75 -6.33 -9.84
C VAL A 29 -8.84 -6.28 -11.07
N LYS A 30 -9.35 -6.73 -12.22
CA LYS A 30 -8.56 -6.76 -13.47
C LYS A 30 -7.95 -5.40 -13.82
N GLN A 31 -8.58 -4.28 -13.46
CA GLN A 31 -8.08 -2.94 -13.72
C GLN A 31 -6.76 -2.63 -13.00
N THR A 32 -6.46 -3.31 -11.88
CA THR A 32 -5.29 -3.04 -11.02
C THR A 32 -4.25 -4.18 -11.00
N THR A 33 -4.49 -5.29 -11.71
CA THR A 33 -3.56 -6.43 -11.84
C THR A 33 -2.60 -6.26 -13.02
N CYS A 34 -1.64 -5.33 -12.89
CA CYS A 34 -0.71 -4.97 -13.98
C CYS A 34 0.13 -6.14 -14.50
N LEU A 35 0.67 -6.98 -13.61
CA LEU A 35 1.53 -8.09 -14.00
C LEU A 35 0.72 -9.15 -14.76
N ARG A 36 -0.47 -9.52 -14.24
CA ARG A 36 -1.40 -10.43 -14.91
C ARG A 36 -1.91 -9.87 -16.25
N ASN A 37 -1.97 -8.54 -16.38
CA ASN A 37 -2.31 -7.87 -17.63
C ASN A 37 -1.15 -7.76 -18.63
N GLY A 38 0.00 -8.38 -18.35
CA GLY A 38 1.11 -8.49 -19.28
C GLY A 38 2.19 -7.42 -19.13
N ARG A 39 2.21 -6.65 -18.04
CA ARG A 39 3.34 -5.76 -17.75
C ARG A 39 4.60 -6.61 -17.51
N PRO A 40 5.70 -6.38 -18.26
CA PRO A 40 6.88 -7.24 -18.19
C PRO A 40 7.81 -6.92 -17.01
N ASP A 41 7.75 -5.70 -16.48
CA ASP A 41 8.60 -5.21 -15.41
C ASP A 41 7.87 -5.12 -14.06
N SER A 42 8.60 -5.32 -12.97
CA SER A 42 8.09 -5.20 -11.59
C SER A 42 8.87 -4.19 -10.73
N PHE A 43 9.83 -3.47 -11.31
CA PHE A 43 10.68 -2.54 -10.56
C PHE A 43 9.89 -1.45 -9.84
N TYR A 44 8.76 -1.02 -10.42
CA TYR A 44 7.88 -0.01 -9.83
C TYR A 44 7.35 -0.40 -8.44
N GLN A 45 7.29 -1.70 -8.12
CA GLN A 45 6.79 -2.23 -6.86
C GLN A 45 7.77 -2.06 -5.68
N HIS A 46 9.04 -1.77 -5.97
CA HIS A 46 10.13 -1.77 -4.99
C HIS A 46 10.49 -0.37 -4.47
N TRP A 47 9.70 0.65 -4.84
CA TRP A 47 9.88 2.00 -4.35
C TRP A 47 9.19 2.20 -3.00
N GLN A 48 9.88 2.87 -2.09
CA GLN A 48 9.37 3.25 -0.79
C GLN A 48 9.47 4.76 -0.61
N TRP A 49 8.38 5.38 -0.14
CA TRP A 49 8.41 6.77 0.29
C TRP A 49 9.16 6.90 1.63
N LYS A 50 10.13 7.79 1.69
CA LYS A 50 10.89 8.13 2.90
C LYS A 50 10.75 9.64 3.18
N PRO A 51 10.00 10.04 4.22
CA PRO A 51 9.99 11.41 4.70
C PRO A 51 11.39 11.87 5.12
N ASP A 52 11.69 13.15 4.97
CA ASP A 52 13.02 13.69 5.30
C ASP A 52 13.22 13.80 6.82
N ASP A 53 12.20 14.24 7.54
CA ASP A 53 12.28 14.53 8.97
C ASP A 53 12.06 13.31 9.87
N CYS A 54 11.57 12.18 9.32
CA CYS A 54 11.29 11.00 10.12
C CYS A 54 11.24 9.69 9.32
N HIS A 55 11.21 8.59 10.06
CA HIS A 55 11.03 7.25 9.51
C HIS A 55 9.57 6.79 9.70
N LEU A 56 8.96 6.31 8.63
CA LEU A 56 7.66 5.66 8.71
C LEU A 56 7.80 4.30 9.41
N PRO A 57 6.89 3.94 10.33
CA PRO A 57 6.93 2.64 10.97
C PRO A 57 6.66 1.53 9.94
N TRP A 58 7.15 0.34 10.25
CA TRP A 58 6.78 -0.87 9.51
C TRP A 58 5.26 -1.06 9.53
N PHE A 59 4.71 -1.43 8.38
CA PHE A 59 3.29 -1.75 8.30
C PHE A 59 3.02 -3.10 8.97
N ASP A 60 2.05 -3.13 9.88
CA ASP A 60 1.57 -4.33 10.56
C ASP A 60 0.05 -4.40 10.38
N GLY A 61 -0.40 -5.27 9.47
CA GLY A 61 -1.82 -5.47 9.17
C GLY A 61 -2.62 -5.91 10.40
N MET A 62 -2.02 -6.72 11.29
CA MET A 62 -2.68 -7.20 12.49
C MET A 62 -2.88 -6.07 13.50
N LYS A 63 -1.92 -5.15 13.62
CA LYS A 63 -2.07 -3.93 14.43
C LYS A 63 -3.20 -3.05 13.91
N LEU A 64 -3.27 -2.83 12.59
CA LEU A 64 -4.37 -2.08 11.98
C LEU A 64 -5.73 -2.74 12.24
N MET A 65 -5.84 -4.06 12.05
CA MET A 65 -7.08 -4.80 12.30
C MET A 65 -7.50 -4.79 13.77
N ARG A 66 -6.55 -4.79 14.72
CA ARG A 66 -6.86 -4.58 16.15
C ARG A 66 -7.41 -3.18 16.41
N MET A 67 -6.83 -2.14 15.80
CA MET A 67 -7.32 -0.76 15.93
C MET A 67 -8.73 -0.58 15.34
N LEU A 68 -9.04 -1.32 14.27
CA LEU A 68 -10.34 -1.31 13.60
C LEU A 68 -11.35 -2.31 14.17
N ARG A 69 -11.02 -3.02 15.26
CA ARG A 69 -11.94 -3.97 15.89
C ARG A 69 -13.24 -3.27 16.30
N ASN A 70 -14.38 -3.86 15.90
CA ASN A 70 -15.73 -3.33 16.12
C ASN A 70 -15.96 -1.92 15.52
N LYS A 71 -15.16 -1.53 14.53
CA LYS A 71 -15.31 -0.28 13.78
C LYS A 71 -15.47 -0.59 12.29
N ARG A 72 -15.97 0.40 11.55
CA ARG A 72 -16.09 0.32 10.08
C ARG A 72 -15.24 1.44 9.49
N MET A 73 -14.39 1.09 8.53
CA MET A 73 -13.64 2.04 7.71
C MET A 73 -14.27 2.07 6.32
N MET A 74 -14.51 3.25 5.76
CA MET A 74 -15.10 3.44 4.45
C MET A 74 -14.31 4.49 3.68
N PHE A 75 -14.03 4.22 2.41
CA PHE A 75 -13.41 5.16 1.47
C PHE A 75 -14.53 5.79 0.64
N ILE A 76 -14.59 7.12 0.59
CA ILE A 76 -15.68 7.86 -0.08
C ILE A 76 -15.10 8.82 -1.12
N GLY A 77 -15.42 8.54 -2.38
CA GLY A 77 -15.31 9.43 -3.54
C GLY A 77 -15.04 8.64 -4.82
N ASP A 78 -14.01 8.99 -5.59
CA ASP A 78 -13.87 8.55 -6.99
C ASP A 78 -13.10 7.22 -7.19
N SER A 79 -12.74 6.95 -8.44
CA SER A 79 -11.99 5.75 -8.83
C SER A 79 -10.60 5.66 -8.18
N VAL A 80 -9.97 6.80 -7.85
CA VAL A 80 -8.66 6.83 -7.18
C VAL A 80 -8.80 6.32 -5.76
N GLN A 81 -9.85 6.75 -5.04
CA GLN A 81 -10.11 6.24 -3.69
C GLN A 81 -10.54 4.77 -3.69
N ARG A 82 -11.20 4.29 -4.75
CA ARG A 82 -11.44 2.84 -4.92
C ARG A 82 -10.12 2.06 -5.01
N GLY A 83 -9.13 2.56 -5.74
CA GLY A 83 -7.78 1.96 -5.78
C GLY A 83 -7.09 1.95 -4.42
N MET A 84 -7.24 3.02 -3.62
CA MET A 84 -6.72 3.06 -2.24
C MET A 84 -7.39 2.01 -1.34
N PHE A 85 -8.72 1.83 -1.48
CA PHE A 85 -9.46 0.80 -0.77
C PHE A 85 -8.97 -0.61 -1.12
N GLU A 86 -8.83 -0.92 -2.42
CA GLU A 86 -8.33 -2.22 -2.87
C GLU A 86 -6.93 -2.51 -2.31
N SER A 87 -6.03 -1.53 -2.34
CA SER A 87 -4.68 -1.67 -1.75
C SER A 87 -4.73 -1.92 -0.24
N MET A 88 -5.59 -1.20 0.49
CA MET A 88 -5.76 -1.40 1.93
C MET A 88 -6.26 -2.81 2.26
N VAL A 89 -7.22 -3.33 1.49
CA VAL A 89 -7.73 -4.70 1.67
C VAL A 89 -6.58 -5.71 1.50
N CYS A 90 -5.77 -5.60 0.45
CA CYS A 90 -4.62 -6.48 0.22
C CYS A 90 -3.55 -6.39 1.30
N LEU A 91 -3.34 -5.20 1.89
CA LEU A 91 -2.41 -5.03 3.00
C LEU A 91 -2.88 -5.75 4.27
N THR A 92 -4.18 -5.93 4.45
CA THR A 92 -4.77 -6.54 5.66
C THR A 92 -5.18 -8.00 5.50
N HIS A 93 -5.11 -8.53 4.27
CA HIS A 93 -5.49 -9.90 3.95
C HIS A 93 -4.48 -10.92 4.47
#